data_AF-A0A4P6UTH3-F1
#
_entry.id   AF-A0A4P6UTH3-F1
#
_cell.length_a   1.000
_cell.length_b   1.000
_cell.length_c   1.000
_cell.angle_alpha   90.00
_cell.angle_beta   90.00
_cell.angle_gamma   90.00
#
_symmetry.space_group_name_H-M   'P 1'
#
loop_
_entity.id
_entity.type
_entity.pdbx_description
1 polymer ?
#
loop_
_entity_poly.entity_id
_entity_poly.type
_entity_poly.pdbx_seq_one_letter_code
_entity_poly.pdbx_strand_id
1 'polypeptide(L)'
;MKKSVAIIVDGQFLLHRLKDALGLSKYPDATVIKKFLYNLIIEEEEIYRIFFYQGEPSKQKSTKPISKEEIEFKDSETAIFFSNLLNDLAKQELIAVRVGETQFRGWKL
;
A
#
# COMPACT_ATOMS: atom_id res chain seq x y z
N MET A 1 5.21 11.71 31.08
CA MET A 1 4.25 11.70 29.96
C MET A 1 5.02 11.29 28.72
N LYS A 2 4.56 10.29 27.98
CA LYS A 2 5.25 9.84 26.76
C LYS A 2 5.10 10.88 25.66
N LYS A 3 6.06 10.95 24.74
CA LYS A 3 6.02 11.83 23.58
C LYS A 3 5.09 11.20 22.53
N SER A 4 4.07 11.94 22.13
CA SER A 4 3.11 11.49 21.11
C SER A 4 3.70 11.63 19.70
N VAL A 5 3.64 10.57 18.89
CA VAL A 5 4.25 10.51 17.55
C VAL A 5 3.23 10.14 16.49
N ALA A 6 3.21 10.91 15.40
CA ALA A 6 2.51 10.53 14.17
C ALA A 6 3.50 9.96 13.15
N ILE A 7 3.14 8.85 12.51
CA ILE A 7 3.94 8.23 11.45
C ILE A 7 3.25 8.50 10.12
N ILE A 8 3.97 9.05 9.16
CA ILE A 8 3.49 9.30 7.80
C ILE A 8 4.20 8.34 6.86
N VAL A 9 3.44 7.55 6.11
CA VAL A 9 3.96 6.45 5.29
C VAL A 9 3.63 6.70 3.83
N ASP A 10 4.66 6.70 2.98
CA ASP A 10 4.53 6.40 1.56
C ASP A 10 4.39 4.88 1.41
N GLY A 11 3.16 4.43 1.12
CA GLY A 11 2.78 3.03 1.12
C GLY A 11 3.53 2.22 0.06
N GLN A 12 3.58 2.72 -1.18
CA GLN A 12 4.24 2.01 -2.26
C GLN A 12 5.74 1.89 -2.00
N PHE A 13 6.37 2.97 -1.55
CA PHE A 13 7.79 2.95 -1.18
C PHE A 13 8.07 1.93 -0.07
N LEU A 14 7.30 1.94 1.02
CA LEU A 14 7.49 1.03 2.14
C LEU A 14 7.33 -0.44 1.71
N LEU A 15 6.31 -0.76 0.91
CA LEU A 15 6.07 -2.13 0.45
C LEU A 15 7.25 -2.69 -0.36
N HIS A 16 7.83 -1.87 -1.25
CA HIS A 16 9.04 -2.24 -1.98
C HIS A 16 10.22 -2.47 -1.03
N ARG A 17 10.46 -1.55 -0.09
CA ARG A 17 11.58 -1.66 0.85
C ARG A 17 11.47 -2.87 1.77
N LEU A 18 10.28 -3.16 2.29
CA LEU A 18 10.06 -4.33 3.12
C LEU A 18 10.20 -5.63 2.33
N LYS A 19 9.68 -5.69 1.09
CA LYS A 19 9.87 -6.85 0.21
C LYS A 19 11.35 -7.13 -0.01
N ASP A 20 12.11 -6.11 -0.39
CA ASP A 20 13.54 -6.22 -0.68
C ASP A 20 14.33 -6.62 0.57
N ALA A 21 14.11 -5.93 1.70
CA ALA A 21 14.84 -6.16 2.95
C ALA A 21 14.56 -7.53 3.59
N LEU A 22 13.36 -8.08 3.39
CA LEU A 22 12.95 -9.38 3.93
C LEU A 22 13.12 -10.53 2.92
N GLY A 23 13.61 -10.26 1.70
CA GLY A 23 13.79 -11.26 0.66
C GLY A 23 12.48 -11.93 0.21
N LEU A 24 11.36 -11.20 0.25
CA LEU A 24 10.04 -11.76 -0.06
C LEU A 24 9.78 -11.83 -1.56
N SER A 25 9.15 -12.90 -2.01
CA SER A 25 8.69 -13.04 -3.40
C SER A 25 7.49 -12.14 -3.71
N LYS A 26 6.65 -11.85 -2.70
CA LYS A 26 5.45 -11.00 -2.77
C LYS A 26 5.57 -9.81 -1.80
N TYR A 27 4.72 -8.80 -1.98
CA TYR A 27 4.63 -7.71 -1.02
C TYR A 27 4.15 -8.22 0.36
N PRO A 28 4.60 -7.59 1.46
CA PRO A 28 4.16 -7.96 2.80
C PRO A 28 2.67 -7.66 3.00
N ASP A 29 2.05 -8.42 3.89
CA ASP A 29 0.66 -8.20 4.32
C ASP A 29 0.55 -7.08 5.37
N ALA A 30 -0.69 -6.75 5.75
CA ALA A 30 -0.98 -5.72 6.74
C ALA A 30 -0.36 -6.01 8.13
N THR A 31 -0.19 -7.28 8.50
CA THR A 31 0.38 -7.70 9.78
C THR A 31 1.87 -7.38 9.85
N VAL A 32 2.61 -7.71 8.80
CA VAL A 32 4.04 -7.41 8.68
C VAL A 32 4.28 -5.90 8.66
N ILE A 33 3.46 -5.15 7.91
CA ILE A 33 3.53 -3.68 7.86
C ILE A 33 3.26 -3.08 9.23
N LYS A 34 2.19 -3.49 9.92
CA LYS A 34 1.87 -3.00 11.26
C LYS A 34 3.01 -3.26 12.23
N LYS A 35 3.53 -4.49 12.24
CA LYS A 35 4.66 -4.85 13.11
C LYS A 35 5.88 -3.98 12.86
N PHE A 36 6.22 -3.73 11.59
CA PHE A 36 7.32 -2.84 11.24
C PHE A 36 7.09 -1.42 11.78
N LEU A 37 5.91 -0.84 11.55
CA LEU A 37 5.60 0.54 11.98
C LEU A 37 5.58 0.68 13.50
N TYR A 38 5.06 -0.31 14.22
CA TYR A 38 5.05 -0.32 15.68
C TYR A 38 6.45 -0.48 16.30
N ASN A 39 7.41 -1.04 15.55
CA ASN A 39 8.79 -1.16 15.98
C ASN A 39 9.65 0.09 15.70
N LEU A 40 9.07 1.14 15.09
CA LEU A 40 9.78 2.41 14.85
C LEU A 40 9.82 3.32 16.09
N ILE A 41 8.91 3.13 17.03
CA ILE A 41 8.84 3.93 18.26
C ILE A 41 9.77 3.37 19.33
N ILE A 42 10.33 4.28 20.14
CA ILE A 42 11.15 3.96 21.31
C ILE A 42 10.33 4.03 22.61
N GLU A 43 10.91 3.62 23.74
CA GLU A 43 10.19 3.44 25.01
C GLU A 43 9.50 4.72 25.52
N GLU A 44 10.10 5.88 25.26
CA GLU A 44 9.61 7.20 25.65
C GLU A 44 8.53 7.77 24.73
N GLU A 45 8.20 7.07 23.64
CA GLU A 45 7.23 7.48 22.62
C GLU A 45 5.96 6.65 22.66
N GLU A 46 4.87 7.22 22.15
CA GLU A 46 3.61 6.52 21.89
C GLU A 46 3.05 6.91 20.53
N ILE A 47 2.52 5.93 19.78
CA ILE A 47 1.90 6.20 18.48
C ILE A 47 0.55 6.89 18.71
N TYR A 48 0.44 8.12 18.19
CA TYR A 48 -0.83 8.82 18.07
C TYR A 48 -1.66 8.27 16.91
N ARG A 49 -1.05 8.23 15.72
CA ARG A 49 -1.70 7.81 14.48
C ARG A 49 -0.66 7.47 13.41
N ILE A 50 -1.00 6.52 12.56
CA ILE A 50 -0.27 6.19 11.35
C ILE A 50 -1.11 6.66 10.16
N PHE A 51 -0.57 7.54 9.32
CA PHE A 51 -1.19 7.98 8.07
C PHE A 51 -0.53 7.24 6.91
N PHE A 52 -1.25 6.29 6.33
CA PHE A 52 -0.76 5.42 5.27
C PHE A 52 -1.27 5.89 3.92
N TYR A 53 -0.40 6.50 3.11
CA TYR A 53 -0.76 7.00 1.78
C TYR A 53 -0.52 5.94 0.73
N GLN A 54 -1.54 5.64 -0.08
CA GLN A 54 -1.39 4.67 -1.16
C GLN A 54 -2.36 4.97 -2.31
N GLY A 55 -1.91 4.78 -3.55
CA GLY A 55 -2.80 4.86 -4.71
C GLY A 55 -3.74 3.66 -4.74
N GLU A 56 -5.03 3.87 -5.00
CA GLU A 56 -5.92 2.73 -5.27
C GLU A 56 -5.50 2.03 -6.57
N PRO A 57 -5.75 0.72 -6.69
CA PRO A 57 -5.58 0.05 -7.96
C PRO A 57 -6.44 0.68 -9.05
N SER A 58 -5.91 0.76 -10.27
CA SER A 58 -6.68 1.25 -11.40
C SER A 58 -7.88 0.33 -11.65
N LYS A 59 -9.07 0.93 -11.72
CA LYS A 59 -10.33 0.24 -12.08
C LYS A 59 -10.68 0.40 -13.56
N GLN A 60 -9.78 0.98 -14.35
CA GLN A 60 -10.03 1.31 -15.75
C GLN A 60 -9.99 0.07 -16.64
N LYS A 61 -10.66 0.17 -17.79
CA LYS A 61 -10.47 -0.71 -18.93
C LYS A 61 -9.55 -0.04 -19.93
N SER A 62 -8.74 -0.82 -20.63
CA SER A 62 -7.87 -0.32 -21.70
C SER A 62 -7.75 -1.37 -22.81
N THR A 63 -7.26 -0.95 -23.97
CA THR A 63 -7.01 -1.85 -25.10
C THR A 63 -5.51 -2.07 -25.22
N LYS A 64 -5.05 -3.32 -25.21
CA LYS A 64 -3.64 -3.65 -25.37
C LYS A 64 -3.12 -3.11 -26.72
N PRO A 65 -1.93 -2.51 -26.77
CA PRO A 65 -1.50 -1.75 -27.94
C PRO A 65 -1.18 -2.66 -29.14
N ILE A 66 -0.75 -3.90 -28.88
CA ILE A 66 -0.34 -4.88 -29.89
C ILE A 66 -1.50 -5.82 -30.26
N SER A 67 -2.00 -6.63 -29.32
CA SER A 67 -3.05 -7.63 -29.60
C SER A 67 -4.44 -7.05 -29.83
N LYS A 68 -4.66 -5.78 -29.47
CA LYS A 68 -5.97 -5.09 -29.49
C LYS A 68 -7.04 -5.72 -28.59
N GLU A 69 -6.67 -6.67 -27.73
CA GLU A 69 -7.56 -7.22 -26.72
C GLU A 69 -7.87 -6.19 -25.64
N GLU A 70 -9.07 -6.24 -25.08
CA GLU A 70 -9.41 -5.48 -23.88
C GLU A 70 -8.71 -6.06 -22.65
N ILE A 71 -8.28 -5.17 -21.75
CA ILE A 71 -7.80 -5.50 -20.42
C ILE A 71 -8.60 -4.70 -19.40
N GLU A 72 -9.11 -5.40 -18.38
CA GLU A 72 -9.78 -4.81 -17.25
C GLU A 72 -8.82 -4.84 -16.05
N PHE A 73 -8.27 -3.69 -15.66
CA PHE A 73 -7.23 -3.63 -14.63
C PHE A 73 -7.74 -4.04 -13.25
N LYS A 74 -9.03 -3.82 -12.98
CA LYS A 74 -9.67 -4.14 -11.69
C LYS A 74 -9.59 -5.64 -11.35
N ASP A 75 -9.55 -6.50 -12.36
CA ASP A 75 -9.58 -7.96 -12.21
C ASP A 75 -8.15 -8.55 -12.18
N SER A 76 -7.12 -7.71 -12.30
CA SER A 76 -5.73 -8.16 -12.18
C SER A 76 -5.41 -8.64 -10.76
N GLU A 77 -4.52 -9.62 -10.65
CA GLU A 77 -4.01 -10.09 -9.34
C GLU A 77 -3.44 -8.94 -8.51
N THR A 78 -2.82 -7.96 -9.17
CA THR A 78 -2.28 -6.76 -8.53
C THR A 78 -3.40 -5.92 -7.93
N ALA A 79 -4.48 -5.66 -8.66
CA ALA A 79 -5.60 -4.89 -8.15
C ALA A 79 -6.33 -5.59 -7.01
N ILE A 80 -6.51 -6.90 -7.10
CA ILE A 80 -7.12 -7.71 -6.03
C ILE A 80 -6.24 -7.66 -4.77
N PHE A 81 -4.93 -7.89 -4.90
CA PHE A 81 -4.00 -7.84 -3.79
C PHE A 81 -4.02 -6.49 -3.06
N PHE A 82 -3.86 -5.39 -3.80
CA PHE A 82 -3.80 -4.06 -3.19
C PHE A 82 -5.15 -3.63 -2.60
N SER A 83 -6.27 -4.03 -3.20
CA SER A 83 -7.60 -3.77 -2.61
C SER A 83 -7.77 -4.48 -1.27
N ASN A 84 -7.33 -5.74 -1.17
CA ASN A 84 -7.35 -6.50 0.08
C ASN A 84 -6.41 -5.89 1.11
N LEU A 85 -5.18 -5.53 0.71
CA LEU A 85 -4.20 -4.90 1.58
C LEU A 85 -4.73 -3.60 2.19
N LEU A 86 -5.33 -2.72 1.38
CA LEU A 86 -5.89 -1.45 1.85
C LEU A 86 -7.05 -1.68 2.84
N ASN A 87 -7.92 -2.65 2.55
CA ASN A 87 -9.01 -3.03 3.44
C ASN A 87 -8.47 -3.56 4.78
N ASP A 88 -7.44 -4.39 4.76
CA ASP A 88 -6.87 -5.00 5.96
C ASP A 88 -6.06 -4.02 6.80
N LEU A 89 -5.35 -3.07 6.16
CA LEU A 89 -4.70 -1.94 6.83
C LEU A 89 -5.72 -1.01 7.49
N ALA A 90 -6.85 -0.73 6.84
CA ALA A 90 -7.89 0.14 7.38
C ALA A 90 -8.58 -0.42 8.63
N LYS A 91 -8.55 -1.75 8.82
CA LYS A 91 -9.03 -2.43 10.04
C LYS A 91 -8.03 -2.41 11.18
N GLN A 92 -6.77 -2.05 10.93
CA GLN A 92 -5.75 -2.03 11.97
C GLN A 92 -5.92 -0.81 12.88
N GLU A 93 -5.70 -1.04 14.17
CA GLU A 93 -5.66 0.02 15.16
C GLU A 93 -4.65 1.12 14.79
N LEU A 94 -5.03 2.38 15.05
CA LEU A 94 -4.22 3.59 14.80
C LEU A 94 -3.82 3.85 13.33
N ILE A 95 -4.16 2.97 12.38
CA ILE A 95 -3.87 3.18 10.96
C ILE A 95 -5.04 3.92 10.28
N ALA A 96 -4.75 5.06 9.66
CA ALA A 96 -5.62 5.77 8.74
C ALA A 96 -5.09 5.62 7.32
N VAL A 97 -5.76 4.81 6.51
CA VAL A 97 -5.45 4.67 5.08
C VAL A 97 -5.98 5.89 4.33
N ARG A 98 -5.11 6.55 3.58
CA ARG A 98 -5.40 7.70 2.72
C ARG A 98 -5.19 7.26 1.28
N VAL A 99 -6.30 7.05 0.58
CA VAL A 99 -6.30 6.53 -0.78
C VAL A 99 -6.18 7.69 -1.77
N GLY A 100 -5.21 7.60 -2.69
CA GLY A 100 -5.10 8.49 -3.85
C GLY A 100 -5.63 7.83 -5.12
N GLU A 101 -5.89 8.62 -6.16
CA GLU A 101 -6.33 8.10 -7.46
C GLU A 101 -5.15 7.63 -8.31
N THR A 102 -5.26 6.43 -8.89
CA THR A 102 -4.31 5.94 -9.90
C THR A 102 -4.90 6.07 -11.28
N GLN A 103 -4.24 6.85 -12.14
CA GLN A 103 -4.65 7.04 -13.52
C GLN A 103 -3.75 6.30 -14.50
N PHE A 104 -4.37 5.61 -15.45
CA PHE A 104 -3.67 5.03 -16.58
C PHE A 104 -3.18 6.14 -17.52
N ARG A 105 -1.87 6.14 -17.83
CA ARG A 105 -1.22 7.19 -18.64
C ARG A 105 -0.97 6.79 -20.10
N GLY A 106 -1.64 5.75 -20.58
CA GLY A 106 -1.43 5.22 -21.91
C GLY A 106 -0.26 4.25 -22.00
N TRP A 107 -0.08 3.69 -23.18
CA TRP A 107 1.01 2.77 -23.50
C TRP A 107 2.22 3.54 -24.00
N LYS A 108 3.41 3.15 -23.53
CA LYS A 108 4.67 3.54 -24.15
C LYS A 108 5.19 2.33 -24.92
N LEU A 109 5.35 2.49 -26.24
CA LEU A 109 5.94 1.50 -27.13
C LEU A 109 7.43 1.76 -27.30
#